data_AF-A0A969X8U5-F1
#
_entry.id   AF-A0A969X8U5-F1
#
_cell.length_a   1.000
_cell.length_b   1.000
_cell.length_c   1.000
_cell.angle_alpha   90.00
_cell.angle_beta   90.00
_cell.angle_gamma   90.00
#
_symmetry.space_group_name_H-M   'P 1'
#
loop_
_entity.id
_entity.type
_entity.pdbx_description
1 polymer ?
#
loop_
_entity_poly.entity_id
_entity_poly.type
_entity_poly.pdbx_seq_one_letter_code
_entity_poly.pdbx_strand_id
1 'polypeptide(L)'
;MKTKIDWKRKLTSRKFWALLAALAVAILTGVVSEATITQITGIITAVGACVAYMGADAKIDAAQTGYHLPELIEEETEENTED
;
A
#
# COMPACT_ATOMS: atom_id res chain seq x y z
N MET A 1 28.25 -2.19 -25.21
CA MET A 1 27.00 -1.51 -24.81
C MET A 1 25.97 -2.56 -24.39
N LYS A 2 25.61 -2.64 -23.10
CA LYS A 2 24.52 -3.52 -22.65
C LYS A 2 23.20 -2.78 -22.83
N THR A 3 22.57 -2.94 -23.99
CA THR A 3 21.20 -2.46 -24.26
C THR A 3 20.19 -3.43 -23.64
N LYS A 4 20.22 -3.60 -22.31
CA LYS A 4 19.15 -4.33 -21.63
C LYS A 4 17.92 -3.42 -21.54
N ILE A 5 16.79 -3.90 -22.04
CA ILE A 5 15.51 -3.19 -21.94
C ILE A 5 15.04 -3.28 -20.50
N ASP A 6 14.93 -2.13 -19.83
CA ASP A 6 14.40 -2.03 -18.47
C ASP A 6 12.87 -2.16 -18.46
N TRP A 7 12.39 -3.40 -18.58
CA TRP A 7 10.96 -3.72 -18.56
C TRP A 7 10.27 -3.25 -17.28
N LYS A 8 10.92 -3.40 -16.11
CA LYS A 8 10.40 -2.88 -14.83
C LYS A 8 10.08 -1.39 -14.89
N ARG A 9 10.99 -0.57 -15.41
CA ARG A 9 10.80 0.88 -15.51
C ARG A 9 9.64 1.26 -16.45
N LYS A 10 9.47 0.51 -17.56
CA LYS A 10 8.38 0.75 -18.51
C LYS A 10 7.01 0.34 -17.95
N LEU A 11 6.93 -0.81 -17.28
CA LEU A 11 5.68 -1.35 -16.73
C LEU A 11 5.23 -0.65 -15.43
N THR A 12 6.15 -0.06 -14.66
CA THR A 12 5.83 0.76 -13.48
C THR A 12 5.58 2.24 -13.83
N SER A 13 5.58 2.61 -15.12
CA SER A 13 5.35 3.99 -15.54
C SER A 13 3.93 4.46 -15.20
N ARG A 14 3.81 5.61 -14.53
CA ARG A 14 2.50 6.23 -14.20
C ARG A 14 1.58 6.39 -15.41
N LYS A 15 2.17 6.68 -16.58
CA LYS A 15 1.44 6.84 -17.85
C LYS A 15 0.82 5.54 -18.34
N PHE A 16 1.48 4.41 -18.11
CA PHE A 16 0.94 3.09 -18.47
C PHE A 16 -0.24 2.71 -17.58
N TRP A 17 -0.09 2.89 -16.26
CA TRP A 17 -1.16 2.60 -15.30
C TRP A 17 -2.38 3.49 -15.47
N ALA A 18 -2.19 4.78 -15.81
CA ALA A 18 -3.30 5.68 -16.11
C ALA A 18 -4.11 5.21 -17.34
N LEU A 19 -3.43 4.80 -18.41
CA LEU A 19 -4.10 4.26 -19.60
C LEU A 19 -4.78 2.92 -19.32
N LEU A 20 -4.15 2.05 -18.53
CA LEU A 20 -4.74 0.77 -18.14
C LEU A 20 -6.02 0.97 -17.32
N ALA A 21 -6.03 1.92 -16.39
CA ALA A 21 -7.22 2.28 -15.62
C ALA A 21 -8.34 2.83 -16.52
N ALA A 22 -8.00 3.76 -17.45
CA ALA A 22 -8.97 4.29 -18.40
C ALA A 22 -9.55 3.20 -19.31
N LEU A 23 -8.72 2.26 -19.76
CA LEU A 23 -9.15 1.11 -20.55
C LEU A 23 -10.09 0.20 -19.76
N ALA A 24 -9.76 -0.12 -18.50
CA ALA A 24 -10.59 -0.95 -17.65
C ALA A 24 -11.99 -0.32 -17.45
N VAL A 25 -12.03 0.98 -17.17
CA VAL A 25 -13.29 1.73 -17.04
C VAL A 25 -14.09 1.70 -18.35
N ALA A 26 -13.44 1.94 -19.50
CA ALA A 26 -14.11 1.92 -20.80
C ALA A 26 -14.72 0.55 -21.14
N ILE A 27 -14.03 -0.54 -20.79
CA ILE A 27 -14.55 -1.92 -20.98
C ILE A 27 -15.75 -2.16 -20.06
N LEU A 28 -15.63 -1.78 -18.78
CA LEU A 28 -16.70 -1.91 -17.79
C LEU A 28 -17.97 -1.19 -18.23
N THR A 29 -17.85 0.07 -18.66
CA THR A 29 -19.00 0.89 -19.08
C THR A 29 -19.55 0.52 -20.45
N GLY A 30 -18.72 -0.08 -21.33
CA GLY A 30 -19.09 -0.36 -22.71
C GLY A 30 -19.79 -1.71 -22.93
N VAL A 31 -19.57 -2.69 -22.04
CA VAL A 31 -19.99 -4.08 -22.26
C VAL A 31 -20.98 -4.58 -21.20
N VAL A 32 -21.04 -3.95 -20.03
CA VAL A 32 -21.67 -4.52 -18.84
C VAL A 32 -22.79 -3.61 -18.31
N SER A 33 -23.81 -4.20 -17.67
CA SER A 33 -24.90 -3.46 -17.04
C SER A 33 -24.43 -2.73 -15.77
N GLU A 34 -25.10 -1.64 -15.42
CA GLU A 34 -24.72 -0.77 -14.28
C GLU A 34 -24.59 -1.55 -12.96
N ALA A 35 -25.51 -2.48 -12.69
CA ALA A 35 -25.48 -3.31 -11.48
C ALA A 35 -24.19 -4.15 -11.38
N THR A 36 -23.70 -4.67 -12.50
CA THR A 36 -22.48 -5.47 -12.54
C THR A 36 -21.23 -4.59 -12.48
N ILE A 37 -21.26 -3.37 -13.02
CA ILE A 37 -20.16 -2.39 -12.89
C ILE A 37 -19.92 -2.08 -11.41
N THR A 38 -20.98 -1.83 -10.64
CA THR A 38 -20.89 -1.56 -9.20
C THR A 38 -20.27 -2.75 -8.45
N GLN A 39 -20.69 -3.98 -8.77
CA GLN A 39 -20.14 -5.19 -8.15
C GLN A 39 -18.65 -5.37 -8.45
N ILE A 40 -18.24 -5.26 -9.71
CA ILE A 40 -16.83 -5.42 -10.11
C ILE A 40 -15.96 -4.33 -9.47
N THR A 41 -16.44 -3.09 -9.47
CA THR A 41 -15.73 -1.97 -8.84
C THR A 41 -15.56 -2.20 -7.35
N GLY A 42 -16.62 -2.64 -6.65
CA GLY A 42 -16.56 -2.98 -5.23
C GLY A 42 -15.53 -4.07 -4.91
N ILE A 43 -15.45 -5.12 -5.73
CA ILE A 43 -14.46 -6.20 -5.56
C ILE A 43 -13.03 -5.65 -5.75
N ILE A 44 -12.79 -4.87 -6.82
CA ILE A 44 -11.48 -4.28 -7.09
C ILE A 44 -11.05 -3.38 -5.93
N THR A 45 -11.95 -2.56 -5.40
CA THR A 45 -11.68 -1.68 -4.26
C THR A 45 -11.41 -2.47 -2.98
N ALA A 46 -12.18 -3.52 -2.69
CA ALA A 46 -11.98 -4.33 -1.49
C ALA A 46 -10.63 -5.06 -1.51
N VAL A 47 -10.27 -5.67 -2.64
CA VAL A 47 -8.96 -6.33 -2.81
C VAL A 47 -7.83 -5.30 -2.76
N GLY A 48 -8.01 -4.14 -3.42
CA GLY A 48 -7.04 -3.05 -3.38
C GLY A 48 -6.79 -2.53 -1.96
N ALA A 49 -7.85 -2.38 -1.16
CA ALA A 49 -7.75 -1.95 0.23
C ALA A 49 -7.01 -2.99 1.10
N CYS A 50 -7.29 -4.29 0.90
CA CYS A 50 -6.59 -5.37 1.60
C CYS A 50 -5.09 -5.34 1.31
N VAL A 51 -4.70 -5.27 0.03
CA VAL A 51 -3.28 -5.19 -0.37
C VAL A 51 -2.62 -3.90 0.12
N ALA A 52 -3.34 -2.78 0.10
CA ALA A 52 -2.83 -1.50 0.61
C ALA A 52 -2.56 -1.54 2.12
N TYR A 53 -3.44 -2.17 2.90
CA TYR A 53 -3.26 -2.35 4.35
C TYR A 53 -2.03 -3.23 4.65
N MET A 54 -1.93 -4.39 3.99
CA MET A 54 -0.75 -5.26 4.11
C MET A 54 0.55 -4.54 3.72
N GLY A 55 0.51 -3.71 2.68
CA GLY A 55 1.67 -2.91 2.24
C GLY A 55 2.00 -1.75 3.18
N ALA A 56 1.02 -1.19 3.88
CA ALA A 56 1.23 -0.15 4.87
C ALA A 56 1.95 -0.72 6.10
N ASP A 57 1.48 -1.86 6.62
CA ASP A 57 2.10 -2.56 7.73
C ASP A 57 3.53 -3.02 7.37
N ALA A 58 3.73 -3.58 6.17
CA ALA A 58 5.06 -3.99 5.72
C ALA A 58 6.06 -2.83 5.61
N LYS A 59 5.61 -1.60 5.31
CA LYS A 59 6.46 -0.41 5.32
C LYS A 59 6.80 0.05 6.75
N ILE A 60 5.88 -0.12 7.70
CA ILE A 60 6.08 0.18 9.11
C ILE A 60 7.07 -0.83 9.71
N ASP A 61 6.90 -2.11 9.45
CA ASP A 61 7.82 -3.18 9.89
C ASP A 61 9.25 -2.96 9.37
N ALA A 62 9.39 -2.61 8.08
CA ALA A 62 10.69 -2.29 7.49
C ALA A 62 11.35 -1.05 8.12
N ALA A 63 10.56 -0.07 8.58
CA ALA A 63 11.07 1.09 9.28
C ALA A 63 11.46 0.77 10.73
N GLN A 64 10.71 -0.08 11.42
CA GLN A 64 10.98 -0.47 12.81
C GLN A 64 12.24 -1.34 12.95
N THR A 65 12.58 -2.17 11.95
CA THR A 65 13.87 -2.90 11.94
C THR A 65 15.13 -2.01 11.95
N GLY A 66 14.98 -0.70 11.72
CA GLY A 66 16.06 0.30 11.83
C GLY A 66 16.22 0.96 13.21
N TYR A 67 15.29 0.73 14.15
CA TYR A 67 15.30 1.33 15.48
C TYR A 67 15.48 0.26 16.56
N HIS A 68 16.71 -0.23 16.71
CA HIS A 68 17.14 -0.91 17.93
C HIS A 68 17.60 0.16 18.94
N LEU A 69 16.65 0.90 19.50
CA LEU A 69 16.94 1.77 20.64
C LEU A 69 16.83 0.93 21.91
N PRO A 70 17.82 0.97 22.81
CA PRO A 70 17.68 0.33 24.11
C PRO A 70 16.48 0.95 24.82
N GLU A 71 15.52 0.11 25.16
CA GLU A 71 14.43 0.40 26.08
C GLU A 71 15.08 0.77 27.43
N LEU A 72 15.22 2.08 27.66
CA LEU A 72 15.56 2.58 28.98
C LEU A 72 14.32 2.35 29.83
N ILE A 73 14.42 1.34 30.69
CA ILE A 73 13.55 1.15 31.84
C ILE A 73 13.65 2.43 32.66
N GLU A 74 12.62 3.28 32.60
CA GLU A 74 12.40 4.25 33.67
C GLU A 74 11.97 3.44 34.89
N GLU A 75 12.96 3.13 35.73
CA GLU A 75 12.76 2.62 37.07
C GLU A 75 12.08 3.73 37.88
N GLU A 76 10.83 3.48 38.29
CA GLU A 76 10.15 4.28 39.29
C GLU A 76 10.99 4.32 40.57
N THR A 77 11.40 5.52 40.99
CA THR A 77 11.61 5.78 42.42
C THR A 77 10.47 6.65 42.90
N GLU A 78 9.42 5.98 43.40
CA GLU A 78 8.51 6.53 44.38
C GLU A 78 9.32 7.05 45.58
N GLU A 79 9.42 8.37 45.73
CA GLU A 79 9.86 8.99 46.99
C GLU A 79 8.61 9.51 47.71
N ASN A 80 8.05 8.64 48.55
CA ASN A 80 7.11 9.01 49.58
C ASN A 80 7.88 9.34 50.88
N THR A 81 7.25 10.21 51.67
CA THR A 81 7.47 10.51 53.11
C THR A 81 8.59 11.45 53.57
N GLU A 82 8.10 12.53 54.20
CA GLU A 82 8.50 13.09 55.51
C GLU A 82 9.68 14.08 55.56
N ASP A 83 9.34 15.39 55.60
CA ASP A 83 9.47 16.24 56.80
C ASP A 83 8.68 17.56 56.65
#